data_AF-X1BCB8-F1
#
_entry.id   AF-X1BCB8-F1
#
_cell.length_a   1.000
_cell.length_b   1.000
_cell.length_c   1.000
_cell.angle_alpha   90.00
_cell.angle_beta   90.00
_cell.angle_gamma   90.00
#
_symmetry.space_group_name_H-M   'P 1'
#
loop_
_entity.id
_entity.type
_entity.pdbx_description
1 polymer ?
#
loop_
_entity_poly.entity_id
_entity_poly.type
_entity_poly.pdbx_seq_one_letter_code
_entity_poly.pdbx_strand_id
1 'polypeptide(L)'
;MNRKEGFVEAYIERLAVEYPERVYIRQKNARLYQDSGNSEKAIQEYDEIAELLLDAGDRRGAIETIEMILTLDPPNRNEYQDLIENLKSEG
;
A
#
# COMPACT_ATOMS: atom_id res chain seq x y z
N MET A 1 -13.81 6.63 -17.17
CA MET A 1 -12.36 6.40 -17.34
C MET A 1 -11.89 7.13 -18.59
N ASN A 2 -11.07 8.16 -18.43
CA ASN A 2 -10.47 8.89 -19.54
C ASN A 2 -9.41 8.01 -20.22
N ARG A 3 -9.30 8.03 -21.56
CA ARG A 3 -8.33 7.22 -22.31
C ARG A 3 -6.88 7.45 -21.82
N LYS A 4 -6.56 8.64 -21.32
CA LYS A 4 -5.24 8.94 -20.73
C LYS A 4 -5.04 8.33 -19.34
N GLU A 5 -6.08 8.32 -18.50
CA GLU A 5 -6.02 7.75 -17.15
C GLU A 5 -5.78 6.24 -17.20
N GLY A 6 -6.49 5.53 -18.09
CA GLY A 6 -6.29 4.08 -18.23
C GLY A 6 -4.91 3.68 -18.77
N PHE A 7 -4.27 4.55 -19.56
CA PHE A 7 -2.89 4.31 -19.99
C PHE A 7 -1.89 4.50 -18.83
N VAL A 8 -2.11 5.51 -17.99
CA VAL A 8 -1.25 5.76 -16.82
C VAL A 8 -1.35 4.62 -15.82
N GLU A 9 -2.56 4.15 -15.52
CA GLU A 9 -2.80 3.00 -14.66
C GLU A 9 -2.05 1.76 -15.16
N ALA A 10 -2.28 1.34 -16.41
CA ALA A 10 -1.62 0.17 -16.99
C ALA A 10 -0.09 0.29 -17.03
N TYR A 11 0.44 1.51 -17.23
CA TYR A 11 1.88 1.73 -17.22
C TYR A 11 2.47 1.62 -15.81
N ILE A 12 1.82 2.18 -14.79
CA ILE A 12 2.28 2.10 -13.40
C ILE A 12 2.12 0.68 -12.84
N GLU A 13 1.02 -0.02 -13.15
CA GLU A 13 0.82 -1.44 -12.81
C GLU A 13 1.99 -2.29 -13.33
N ARG A 14 2.36 -2.11 -14.59
CA ARG A 14 3.50 -2.82 -15.19
C ARG A 14 4.81 -2.50 -14.47
N LEU A 15 5.05 -1.25 -14.11
CA LEU A 15 6.26 -0.87 -13.36
C LEU A 15 6.29 -1.48 -11.96
N ALA A 16 5.14 -1.58 -11.28
CA ALA A 16 5.04 -2.22 -9.97
C ALA A 16 5.40 -3.72 -10.04
N VAL A 17 5.00 -4.39 -11.14
CA VAL A 17 5.39 -5.78 -11.41
C VAL A 17 6.88 -5.91 -11.78
N GLU A 18 7.43 -5.00 -12.57
CA GLU A 18 8.83 -5.05 -13.00
C GLU A 18 9.81 -4.69 -11.86
N TYR A 19 9.38 -3.87 -10.90
CA TYR A 19 10.22 -3.37 -9.80
C TYR A 19 9.47 -3.44 -8.46
N PRO A 20 9.16 -4.65 -7.97
CA PRO A 20 8.32 -4.85 -6.78
C PRO A 20 8.94 -4.25 -5.50
N GLU A 21 10.26 -4.11 -5.44
CA GLU A 21 10.98 -3.54 -4.30
C GLU A 21 10.96 -2.00 -4.25
N ARG A 22 10.45 -1.34 -5.31
CA ARG A 22 10.42 0.12 -5.40
C ARG A 22 9.16 0.67 -4.74
N VAL A 23 9.26 0.93 -3.45
CA VAL A 23 8.21 1.57 -2.62
C VAL A 23 7.53 2.75 -3.33
N TYR A 24 8.29 3.65 -3.96
CA TYR A 24 7.71 4.81 -4.66
C TYR A 24 6.77 4.44 -5.82
N ILE A 25 7.06 3.36 -6.54
CA ILE A 25 6.22 2.90 -7.66
C ILE A 25 4.93 2.30 -7.12
N ARG A 26 5.02 1.46 -6.07
CA ARG A 26 3.86 0.93 -5.36
C ARG A 26 2.98 2.04 -4.78
N GLN A 27 3.58 3.07 -4.17
CA GLN A 27 2.84 4.21 -3.62
C GLN A 27 2.03 4.95 -4.69
N LYS A 28 2.60 5.10 -5.89
CA LYS A 28 1.85 5.65 -7.03
C LYS A 28 0.70 4.74 -7.44
N ASN A 29 0.92 3.43 -7.48
CA ASN A 29 -0.11 2.48 -7.88
C ASN A 29 -1.27 2.45 -6.86
N ALA A 30 -0.95 2.39 -5.57
CA ALA A 30 -1.90 2.47 -4.47
C ALA A 30 -2.79 3.71 -4.57
N ARG A 31 -2.18 4.88 -4.85
CA ARG A 31 -2.91 6.13 -4.99
C ARG A 31 -3.80 6.17 -6.23
N LEU A 32 -3.35 5.61 -7.35
CA LEU A 32 -4.18 5.48 -8.55
C LEU A 32 -5.41 4.61 -8.30
N TYR A 33 -5.25 3.50 -7.59
CA TYR A 33 -6.37 2.64 -7.22
C TYR A 33 -7.31 3.32 -6.21
N GLN A 34 -6.78 4.05 -5.25
CA GLN A 34 -7.58 4.83 -4.31
C GLN A 34 -8.41 5.90 -5.03
N ASP A 35 -7.78 6.68 -5.92
CA ASP A 35 -8.44 7.73 -6.68
C ASP A 35 -9.50 7.18 -7.67
N SER A 36 -9.35 5.93 -8.13
CA SER A 36 -10.32 5.25 -8.99
C SER A 36 -11.42 4.50 -8.21
N GLY A 37 -11.37 4.51 -6.87
CA GLY A 37 -12.34 3.83 -6.00
C GLY A 37 -12.10 2.32 -5.87
N ASN A 38 -10.96 1.82 -6.36
CA ASN A 38 -10.56 0.43 -6.23
C ASN A 38 -9.80 0.19 -4.91
N SER A 39 -10.52 0.29 -3.78
CA SER A 39 -9.92 0.18 -2.45
C SER A 39 -9.20 -1.15 -2.22
N GLU A 40 -9.71 -2.27 -2.77
CA GLU A 40 -9.10 -3.59 -2.62
C GLU A 40 -7.68 -3.63 -3.17
N LYS A 41 -7.48 -3.15 -4.40
CA LYS A 41 -6.14 -3.08 -5.01
C LYS A 41 -5.24 -2.04 -4.32
N ALA A 42 -5.82 -0.93 -3.83
CA ALA A 42 -5.06 0.06 -3.08
C ALA A 42 -4.52 -0.53 -1.77
N ILE A 43 -5.33 -1.31 -1.05
CA ILE A 43 -4.94 -2.03 0.17
C ILE A 43 -3.78 -2.97 -0.13
N GLN A 44 -3.87 -3.79 -1.19
CA GLN A 44 -2.80 -4.72 -1.57
C GLN A 44 -1.45 -4.00 -1.80
N GLU A 45 -1.46 -2.87 -2.50
CA GLU A 45 -0.22 -2.11 -2.74
C GLU A 45 0.35 -1.50 -1.45
N TYR A 46 -0.50 -0.99 -0.55
CA TYR A 46 -0.06 -0.49 0.74
C TYR A 46 0.46 -1.60 1.66
N ASP A 47 -0.11 -2.80 1.58
CA ASP A 47 0.35 -3.97 2.34
C ASP A 47 1.79 -4.34 1.97
N GLU A 48 2.05 -4.47 0.67
CA GLU A 48 3.38 -4.71 0.11
C GLU A 48 4.39 -3.61 0.49
N ILE A 49 3.96 -2.35 0.55
CA ILE A 49 4.81 -1.26 1.02
C ILE A 49 5.16 -1.44 2.50
N ALA A 50 4.18 -1.80 3.34
CA ALA A 50 4.42 -2.02 4.75
C ALA A 50 5.42 -3.16 4.98
N GLU A 51 5.31 -4.27 4.24
CA GLU A 51 6.27 -5.38 4.28
C GLU A 51 7.68 -4.93 3.89
N LEU A 52 7.83 -4.21 2.77
CA LEU A 52 9.14 -3.70 2.33
C LEU A 52 9.78 -2.75 3.35
N LEU A 53 8.98 -1.93 4.03
CA LEU A 53 9.46 -1.03 5.06
C LEU A 53 9.89 -1.79 6.32
N LEU A 54 9.16 -2.85 6.71
CA LEU A 54 9.55 -3.74 7.81
C LEU A 54 10.87 -4.46 7.50
N ASP A 55 11.03 -5.01 6.29
CA ASP A 55 12.25 -5.67 5.83
C ASP A 55 13.46 -4.71 5.84
N ALA A 56 13.23 -3.43 5.54
CA ALA A 56 14.23 -2.37 5.63
C ALA A 56 14.50 -1.87 7.06
N GLY A 57 13.74 -2.33 8.05
CA GLY A 57 13.79 -1.87 9.44
C GLY A 57 13.12 -0.50 9.68
N ASP A 58 12.45 0.07 8.69
CA ASP A 58 11.67 1.31 8.83
C ASP A 58 10.29 1.01 9.42
N ARG A 59 10.30 0.65 10.71
CA ARG A 59 9.09 0.30 11.45
C ARG A 59 8.09 1.44 11.53
N ARG A 60 8.58 2.68 11.64
CA ARG A 60 7.71 3.87 11.69
C ARG A 60 6.97 4.05 10.35
N GLY A 61 7.69 3.94 9.24
CA GLY A 61 7.09 4.01 7.91
C GLY A 61 6.08 2.88 7.68
N ALA A 62 6.37 1.66 8.16
CA ALA A 62 5.43 0.55 8.07
C ALA A 62 4.13 0.83 8.83
N ILE A 63 4.21 1.32 10.07
CA ILE A 63 3.03 1.71 10.88
C ILE A 63 2.21 2.78 10.16
N GLU A 64 2.84 3.85 9.66
CA GLU A 64 2.14 4.92 8.92
C GLU A 64 1.42 4.37 7.67
N THR A 65 2.02 3.38 7.01
CA THR A 65 1.42 2.72 5.85
C THR A 65 0.24 1.83 6.24
N ILE A 66 0.34 1.07 7.32
CA ILE A 66 -0.77 0.25 7.83
C ILE A 66 -1.93 1.13 8.33
N GLU A 67 -1.62 2.27 8.94
CA GLU A 67 -2.63 3.28 9.31
C GLU A 67 -3.36 3.81 8.06
N MET A 68 -2.68 3.97 6.92
CA MET A 68 -3.32 4.30 5.64
C MET A 68 -4.27 3.19 5.18
N ILE A 69 -3.87 1.92 5.26
CA ILE A 69 -4.73 0.76 4.94
C ILE A 69 -6.03 0.84 5.76
N LEU A 70 -5.94 1.12 7.06
CA LEU A 70 -7.09 1.25 7.94
C LEU A 70 -8.06 2.38 7.54
N THR A 71 -7.60 3.42 6.82
CA THR A 71 -8.49 4.47 6.29
C THR A 71 -9.34 4.00 5.10
N LEU A 72 -8.94 2.92 4.42
CA LEU A 72 -9.63 2.35 3.25
C LEU A 72 -10.72 1.34 3.62
N ASP A 73 -10.94 1.14 4.93
CA ASP A 73 -11.91 0.20 5.50
C ASP A 73 -11.76 -1.25 5.02
N PRO A 74 -10.59 -1.87 5.28
CA PRO A 74 -10.33 -3.25 4.88
C PRO A 74 -11.25 -4.22 5.65
N PRO A 75 -11.67 -5.33 5.03
CA PRO A 75 -12.53 -6.32 5.69
C PRO A 75 -11.86 -6.99 6.90
N ASN A 76 -10.53 -7.09 6.90
CA ASN A 76 -9.70 -7.64 7.97
C ASN A 76 -9.06 -6.55 8.86
N ARG A 77 -9.75 -5.42 9.05
CA ARG A 77 -9.33 -4.29 9.91
C ARG A 77 -8.65 -4.70 11.23
N ASN A 78 -9.19 -5.70 11.93
CA ASN A 78 -8.66 -6.12 13.22
C ASN A 78 -7.21 -6.64 13.12
N GLU A 79 -6.86 -7.36 12.04
CA GLU A 79 -5.50 -7.89 11.83
C GLU A 79 -4.48 -6.77 11.69
N TYR A 80 -4.84 -5.69 10.99
CA TYR A 80 -3.99 -4.51 10.84
C TYR A 80 -3.83 -3.72 12.15
N GLN A 81 -4.87 -3.70 13.00
CA GLN A 81 -4.78 -3.08 14.33
C GLN A 81 -3.84 -3.88 15.23
N ASP A 82 -4.00 -5.20 15.28
CA ASP A 82 -3.13 -6.10 16.05
C ASP A 82 -1.67 -5.98 15.58
N LEU A 83 -1.44 -5.89 14.26
CA LEU A 83 -0.11 -5.67 13.70
C LEU A 83 0.51 -4.35 14.18
N ILE A 84 -0.24 -3.24 14.17
CA ILE A 84 0.24 -1.94 14.69
C ILE A 84 0.59 -2.04 16.18
N GLU A 85 -0.23 -2.72 16.98
CA GLU A 85 0.03 -2.88 18.42
C GLU A 85 1.33 -3.66 18.68
N ASN A 86 1.51 -4.77 17.97
CA ASN A 86 2.76 -5.54 17.99
C ASN A 86 3.95 -4.65 17.57
N LEU A 87 3.82 -3.94 16.46
CA LEU A 87 4.82 -3.00 15.93
C LEU A 87 5.08 -1.77 16.83
N LYS A 88 4.24 -1.48 17.82
CA LYS A 88 4.50 -0.42 18.80
C LYS A 88 5.16 -0.94 20.07
N SER A 89 4.99 -2.23 20.38
CA SER A 89 5.47 -2.85 21.61
C SER A 89 6.92 -3.35 21.55
N GLU A 90 7.40 -3.82 20.40
CA GLU A 90 8.79 -4.34 20.27
C GLU A 90 9.86 -3.23 20.06
N GLY A 91 9.56 -1.98 20.44
CA GLY A 91 10.41 -0.80 20.20
C GLY A 91 10.77 -0.10 21.49
#